data_AF-A0A373GR09-F1
#
_entry.id   AF-A0A373GR09-F1
#
_cell.length_a   1.000
_cell.length_b   1.000
_cell.length_c   1.000
_cell.angle_alpha   90.00
_cell.angle_beta   90.00
_cell.angle_gamma   90.00
#
_symmetry.space_group_name_H-M   'P 1'
#
loop_
_entity.id
_entity.type
_entity.pdbx_description
1 polymer ?
#
loop_
_entity_poly.entity_id
_entity_poly.type
_entity_poly.pdbx_seq_one_letter_code
_entity_poly.pdbx_strand_id
1 'polypeptide(L)'
;MRFVVKKEIFEELPSACFGVVMARGIDNNNAYPEIEQFLDESIQAAMQRFEGRKVKEDPDILPYREAFRALNILSNIVLNELDWWVASQWENMPTHYEYKTRQNFSCAIK
;
A
#
# COMPACT_ATOMS: atom_id res chain seq x y z
N MET A 1 -7.06 5.44 12.67
CA MET A 1 -6.79 6.07 11.35
C MET A 1 -7.99 5.92 10.43
N ARG A 2 -8.31 6.94 9.60
CA ARG A 2 -9.40 6.90 8.61
C ARG A 2 -8.81 7.02 7.22
N PHE A 3 -8.88 5.94 6.44
CA PHE A 3 -8.53 5.98 5.02
C PHE A 3 -9.77 6.26 4.19
N VAL A 4 -9.69 7.26 3.32
CA VAL A 4 -10.77 7.62 2.40
C VAL A 4 -10.15 7.84 1.04
N VAL A 5 -10.62 7.10 0.04
CA VAL A 5 -10.32 7.40 -1.35
C VAL A 5 -11.23 8.55 -1.78
N LYS A 6 -10.62 9.64 -2.23
CA LYS A 6 -11.32 10.83 -2.70
C LYS A 6 -12.20 10.50 -3.91
N LYS A 7 -13.39 11.10 -3.99
CA LYS A 7 -14.37 10.80 -5.06
C LYS A 7 -13.80 11.14 -6.44
N GLU A 8 -13.04 12.22 -6.50
CA GLU A 8 -12.35 12.74 -7.68
C GLU A 8 -11.44 11.66 -8.30
N ILE A 9 -10.86 10.76 -7.51
CA ILE A 9 -10.04 9.66 -8.01
C ILE A 9 -10.87 8.66 -8.84
N PHE A 10 -12.11 8.39 -8.45
CA PHE A 10 -13.00 7.50 -9.22
C PHE A 10 -13.56 8.18 -10.47
N GLU A 11 -13.65 9.51 -10.46
CA GLU A 11 -14.07 10.29 -11.63
C GLU A 11 -12.97 10.30 -12.70
N GLU A 12 -11.71 10.46 -12.28
CA GLU A 12 -10.55 10.43 -13.18
C GLU A 12 -10.16 8.99 -13.60
N LEU A 13 -10.39 7.99 -12.73
CA LEU A 13 -10.07 6.58 -12.98
C LEU A 13 -11.32 5.70 -12.83
N PRO A 14 -12.24 5.70 -13.81
CA PRO A 14 -13.54 5.04 -13.69
C PRO A 14 -13.48 3.51 -13.63
N SER A 15 -12.39 2.90 -14.11
CA SER A 15 -12.16 1.46 -14.05
C SER A 15 -11.34 1.01 -12.83
N ALA A 16 -10.85 1.94 -12.00
CA ALA A 16 -10.00 1.60 -10.87
C ALA A 16 -10.79 0.88 -9.77
N CYS A 17 -10.21 -0.22 -9.28
CA CYS A 17 -10.70 -0.97 -8.13
C CYS A 17 -9.71 -0.82 -6.97
N PHE A 18 -10.18 -0.37 -5.82
CA PHE A 18 -9.35 -0.21 -4.63
C PHE A 18 -9.70 -1.28 -3.59
N GLY A 19 -8.73 -2.13 -3.26
CA GLY A 19 -8.83 -3.10 -2.18
C GLY A 19 -8.03 -2.65 -0.96
N VAL A 20 -8.53 -2.94 0.25
CA VAL A 20 -7.79 -2.71 1.49
C VAL A 20 -7.65 -4.05 2.21
N VAL A 21 -6.42 -4.41 2.55
CA VAL A 21 -6.13 -5.57 3.39
C VAL A 21 -5.80 -5.06 4.78
N MET A 22 -6.51 -5.59 5.78
CA MET A 22 -6.31 -5.23 7.18
C MET A 22 -5.95 -6.48 7.97
N ALA A 23 -4.73 -6.51 8.49
CA ALA A 23 -4.35 -7.53 9.47
C ALA A 23 -5.06 -7.26 10.80
N ARG A 24 -5.52 -8.32 11.47
CA ARG A 24 -6.17 -8.24 12.77
C ARG A 24 -5.35 -8.99 13.80
N GLY A 25 -5.34 -8.49 15.05
CA GLY A 25 -4.63 -9.12 16.16
C GLY A 25 -3.12 -8.85 16.19
N ILE A 26 -2.64 -7.88 15.43
CA ILE A 26 -1.24 -7.42 15.44
C ILE A 26 -1.18 -6.12 16.24
N ASP A 27 -0.25 -6.03 17.19
CA ASP A 27 0.04 -4.84 17.97
C ASP A 27 1.32 -4.18 17.45
N ASN A 28 1.19 -3.00 16.83
CA ASN A 28 2.29 -2.29 16.20
C ASN A 28 3.39 -1.81 17.17
N ASN A 29 3.20 -1.94 18.49
CA ASN A 29 4.24 -1.61 19.47
C ASN A 29 5.19 -2.78 19.75
N ASN A 30 4.85 -3.98 19.27
CA ASN A 30 5.68 -5.18 19.45
C ASN A 30 6.42 -5.52 18.16
N ALA A 31 7.65 -6.01 18.31
CA ALA A 31 8.38 -6.61 17.21
C ALA A 31 7.86 -8.03 16.96
N TYR A 32 7.68 -8.37 15.69
CA TYR A 32 7.33 -9.72 15.25
C TYR A 32 8.39 -10.20 14.25
N PRO A 33 9.44 -10.89 14.71
CA PRO A 33 10.54 -11.31 13.85
C PRO A 33 10.09 -12.13 12.64
N GLU A 34 9.01 -12.91 12.76
CA GLU A 34 8.45 -13.67 11.63
C GLU A 34 7.83 -12.78 10.55
N ILE A 35 7.27 -11.63 10.92
CA ILE A 35 6.74 -10.64 9.95
C ILE A 35 7.90 -9.95 9.23
N GLU A 36 8.95 -9.60 9.96
CA GLU A 36 10.18 -9.04 9.38
C GLU A 36 10.83 -10.03 8.40
N GLN A 37 10.95 -11.30 8.80
CA GLN A 37 11.46 -12.34 7.91
C GLN A 37 10.58 -12.52 6.66
N PHE A 38 9.26 -12.54 6.81
CA PHE A 38 8.34 -12.64 5.67
C PHE A 38 8.47 -11.45 4.70
N LEU A 39 8.70 -10.25 5.26
CA LEU A 39 8.97 -9.06 4.47
C LEU A 39 10.30 -9.18 3.72
N ASP A 40 11.36 -9.63 4.37
CA ASP A 40 12.67 -9.83 3.74
C ASP A 40 12.61 -10.86 2.62
N GLU A 41 11.93 -12.00 2.83
CA GLU A 41 11.70 -13.02 1.80
C GLU A 41 10.95 -12.44 0.59
N SER A 42 9.94 -11.60 0.84
CA SER A 42 9.19 -10.92 -0.22
C SER A 42 10.05 -9.93 -1.00
N ILE A 43 10.92 -9.17 -0.31
CA ILE A 43 11.87 -8.24 -0.94
C ILE A 43 12.85 -9.02 -1.82
N GLN A 44 13.44 -10.11 -1.34
CA GLN A 44 14.37 -10.92 -2.12
C GLN A 44 13.70 -11.53 -3.36
N ALA A 45 12.48 -12.05 -3.20
CA ALA A 45 11.70 -12.58 -4.32
C ALA A 45 11.40 -11.51 -5.38
N ALA A 46 11.06 -10.29 -4.95
CA ALA A 46 10.84 -9.16 -5.86
C ALA A 46 12.13 -8.75 -6.57
N MET A 47 13.25 -8.63 -5.84
CA MET A 47 14.57 -8.32 -6.42
C MET A 47 14.94 -9.33 -7.51
N GLN A 48 14.78 -10.62 -7.24
CA GLN A 48 15.05 -11.67 -8.21
C GLN A 48 14.09 -11.62 -9.41
N ARG A 49 12.79 -11.38 -9.19
CA ARG A 49 11.78 -11.27 -10.25
C ARG A 49 12.14 -10.15 -11.23
N PHE A 50 12.60 -9.01 -10.72
CA PHE A 50 12.88 -7.80 -11.49
C PHE A 50 14.34 -7.66 -11.93
N GLU A 51 15.23 -8.58 -11.54
CA GLU A 51 16.63 -8.55 -11.93
C GLU A 51 16.79 -8.54 -13.46
N GLY A 52 17.56 -7.58 -13.98
CA GLY A 52 17.79 -7.40 -15.41
C GLY A 52 16.58 -6.95 -16.22
N ARG A 53 15.40 -6.76 -15.60
CA ARG A 53 14.19 -6.26 -16.26
C ARG A 53 14.03 -4.77 -16.04
N LYS A 54 13.48 -4.10 -17.05
CA LYS A 54 13.01 -2.71 -16.87
C LYS A 54 11.65 -2.73 -16.17
N VAL A 55 11.65 -2.51 -14.86
CA VAL A 55 10.42 -2.44 -14.03
C VAL A 55 9.35 -1.50 -14.61
N LYS A 56 9.76 -0.44 -15.30
CA LYS A 56 8.85 0.54 -15.93
C LYS A 56 8.03 -0.03 -17.10
N GLU A 57 8.48 -1.14 -17.69
CA GLU A 57 7.85 -1.84 -18.81
C GLU A 57 7.11 -3.10 -18.35
N ASP A 58 7.10 -3.40 -17.05
CA ASP A 58 6.45 -4.58 -16.50
C ASP A 58 4.91 -4.46 -16.60
N PRO A 59 4.20 -5.48 -17.12
CA PRO A 59 2.75 -5.44 -17.26
C PRO A 59 1.99 -5.16 -15.96
N ASP A 60 2.52 -5.60 -14.82
CA ASP A 60 1.87 -5.39 -13.51
C ASP A 60 2.07 -3.95 -13.00
N ILE A 61 3.06 -3.22 -13.54
CA ILE A 61 3.42 -1.85 -13.13
C ILE A 61 2.82 -0.80 -14.07
N LEU A 62 2.61 -1.12 -15.35
CA LEU A 62 2.07 -0.19 -16.35
C LEU A 62 0.75 0.48 -15.92
N PRO A 63 -0.26 -0.24 -15.37
CA PRO A 63 -1.52 0.38 -14.95
C PRO A 63 -1.33 1.49 -13.91
N TYR A 64 -0.39 1.33 -12.98
CA TYR A 64 -0.09 2.35 -11.98
C TYR A 64 0.55 3.59 -12.61
N ARG A 65 1.45 3.39 -13.58
CA ARG A 65 2.10 4.51 -14.30
C ARG A 65 1.08 5.30 -15.11
N GLU A 66 0.14 4.62 -15.76
CA GLU A 66 -0.96 5.24 -16.50
C GLU A 66 -1.89 6.01 -15.56
N ALA A 67 -2.26 5.42 -14.42
CA ALA A 67 -3.07 6.06 -13.40
C ALA A 67 -2.42 7.33 -12.85
N PHE A 68 -1.13 7.29 -12.51
CA PHE A 68 -0.41 8.48 -12.03
C PHE A 68 -0.31 9.57 -13.09
N ARG A 69 -0.10 9.21 -14.37
CA ARG A 69 -0.13 10.17 -15.48
C ARG A 69 -1.50 10.81 -15.65
N ALA A 70 -2.57 10.03 -15.59
CA ALA A 70 -3.94 10.53 -15.69
C ALA A 70 -4.27 11.52 -14.56
N LEU A 71 -3.80 11.23 -13.35
CA LEU A 71 -3.97 12.11 -12.19
C LEU A 71 -3.00 13.31 -12.18
N ASN A 72 -2.19 13.49 -13.23
CA ASN A 72 -1.12 14.50 -13.32
C ASN A 72 -0.15 14.45 -12.12
N ILE A 73 0.07 13.26 -11.59
CA ILE A 73 1.00 12.97 -10.50
C ILE A 73 2.35 12.59 -11.10
N LEU A 74 3.40 13.32 -10.73
CA LEU A 74 4.76 12.99 -11.12
C LEU A 74 5.20 11.73 -10.36
N SER A 75 5.09 10.54 -10.97
CA SER A 75 5.47 9.26 -10.34
C SER A 75 6.88 9.28 -9.76
N ASN A 76 7.82 10.01 -10.36
CA ASN A 76 9.20 10.09 -9.85
C ASN A 76 9.30 10.91 -8.54
N ILE A 77 8.42 11.89 -8.34
CA ILE A 77 8.36 12.68 -7.10
C ILE A 77 7.56 11.91 -6.07
N VAL A 78 6.39 11.39 -6.44
CA VAL A 78 5.57 10.63 -5.49
C VAL A 78 6.25 9.36 -5.05
N LEU A 79 6.96 8.59 -5.87
CA LEU A 79 7.63 7.39 -5.34
C LEU A 79 8.75 7.72 -4.33
N ASN A 80 9.48 8.83 -4.51
CA ASN A 80 10.52 9.25 -3.57
C ASN A 80 9.94 9.96 -2.32
N GLU A 81 8.92 10.79 -2.49
CA GLU A 81 8.27 11.54 -1.42
C GLU A 81 7.22 10.72 -0.67
N LEU A 82 6.59 9.70 -1.29
CA LEU A 82 5.61 8.82 -0.65
C LEU A 82 6.31 7.92 0.35
N ASP A 83 7.49 7.38 0.06
CA ASP A 83 8.25 6.61 1.05
C ASP A 83 8.61 7.48 2.25
N TRP A 84 9.08 8.71 2.02
CA TRP A 84 9.40 9.65 3.09
C TRP A 84 8.15 10.14 3.85
N TRP A 85 7.05 10.40 3.15
CA TRP A 85 5.79 10.82 3.74
C TRP A 85 5.14 9.68 4.52
N VAL A 86 5.08 8.47 3.98
CA VAL A 86 4.59 7.28 4.68
C VAL A 86 5.48 6.99 5.89
N ALA A 87 6.81 6.92 5.75
CA ALA A 87 7.70 6.71 6.89
C ALA A 87 7.51 7.78 7.98
N SER A 88 7.45 9.06 7.62
CA SER A 88 7.23 10.14 8.59
C SER A 88 5.84 10.10 9.26
N GLN A 89 4.81 9.61 8.56
CA GLN A 89 3.48 9.36 9.14
C GLN A 89 3.45 8.12 10.03
N TRP A 90 4.26 7.08 9.78
CA TRP A 90 4.25 5.84 10.56
C TRP A 90 5.17 5.90 11.78
N GLU A 91 6.34 6.52 11.68
CA GLU A 91 7.32 6.62 12.76
C GLU A 91 6.89 7.58 13.89
N ASN A 92 6.08 8.61 13.57
CA ASN A 92 5.71 9.66 14.53
C ASN A 92 4.22 9.68 14.90
N MET A 93 3.42 8.70 14.46
CA MET A 93 1.98 8.72 14.75
C MET A 93 1.66 7.93 16.03
N PRO A 94 1.30 8.61 17.14
CA PRO A 94 0.86 7.92 18.35
C PRO A 94 -0.46 7.20 18.05
N THR A 95 -0.43 5.88 17.93
CA THR A 95 -1.61 5.05 17.66
C THR A 95 -2.41 4.77 18.94
N HIS A 96 -2.73 5.79 19.73
CA HIS A 96 -3.65 5.64 20.86
C HIS A 96 -5.09 5.95 20.44
N TYR A 97 -5.62 5.16 19.50
CA TYR A 97 -7.02 5.25 19.08
C TYR A 97 -7.72 3.92 19.34
N GLU A 98 -8.68 3.89 20.26
CA GLU A 98 -9.50 2.70 20.49
C GLU A 98 -10.36 2.42 19.25
N TYR A 99 -9.95 1.43 18.47
CA TYR A 99 -10.72 0.98 17.31
C TYR A 99 -11.99 0.27 17.80
N LYS A 100 -13.15 0.91 17.61
CA LYS A 100 -14.44 0.23 17.74
C LYS A 100 -14.60 -0.71 16.54
N THR A 101 -14.51 -2.01 16.80
CA THR A 101 -14.88 -3.04 15.83
C THR A 101 -16.38 -2.94 15.55
N ARG A 102 -16.76 -2.34 14.42
CA ARG A 102 -18.08 -2.59 13.84
C ARG A 102 -18.07 -4.02 13.31
N GLN A 103 -18.73 -4.92 14.02
CA GLN A 103 -19.09 -6.25 13.52
C GLN A 103 -20.11 -6.08 12.39
N ASN A 104 -19.64 -5.85 11.17
CA ASN A 104 -20.46 -6.08 9.98
C ASN A 104 -19.78 -7.19 9.18
N PHE A 105 -20.54 -8.28 9.04
CA PHE A 105 -20.24 -9.47 8.27
C PHE A 105 -19.88 -9.15 6.82
N SER A 106 -18.78 -9.72 6.33
CA SER A 106 -18.74 -10.35 5.00
C SER A 106 -17.41 -11.11 4.82
N CYS A 107 -17.54 -12.44 4.76
CA CYS A 107 -16.75 -13.37 3.95
C CYS A 107 -15.23 -13.13 3.87
N ALA A 108 -14.47 -13.85 4.70
CA ALA A 108 -13.09 -14.18 4.38
C ALA A 108 -13.09 -15.29 3.31
N ILE A 109 -12.33 -15.05 2.25
CA ILE A 109 -12.03 -16.04 1.21
C ILE A 109 -11.36 -17.25 1.86
N LYS A 110 -11.91 -18.44 1.61
CA LYS A 110 -11.30 -19.74 1.91
C LYS A 110 -10.21 -20.05 0.89
#